data_AF-A0A8X7Q063-F1
#
_entry.id   AF-A0A8X7Q063-F1
#
_cell.length_a   1.000
_cell.length_b   1.000
_cell.length_c   1.000
_cell.angle_alpha   90.00
_cell.angle_beta   90.00
_cell.angle_gamma   90.00
#
_symmetry.space_group_name_H-M   'P 1'
#
loop_
_entity.id
_entity.type
_entity.pdbx_description
1 polymer ?
#
loop_
_entity_poly.entity_id
_entity_poly.type
_entity_poly.pdbx_seq_one_letter_code
_entity_poly.pdbx_strand_id
1 'polypeptide(L)'
;MKMKAKAKAAKNKSNPKAKEAETSYTNPLNVDVLREDFIVIGTYPSVKDESKEAAIASLSESASKIDPSHFAAFVDEMTGVPEIDIWRFIFYLKKVFSQVSSLPWFNMLKTSPLSDVPLSYIPKSVYETAADWINKLPSVSHWKFVTWALDRLLIDWAAHAKGEEQPFIIYQVATLVELAMVLRANPDSLTGLLPMLRWRPMYHGEDNLPLIVWMMSHAFQQDLPAALYSWAVNLLPLAVVSNKCCYSSQSIHLILQFVEMRILSSNPEARAVLLNEPVRHGERLIPPRSFEILVRLTFPPRVEEATTERFQAIYPLLKEVALAPDTSADALKQILTFSLRLAGEEGNPALASEATAIAFSVLTQNVDCFKQWDVLYKEHLEASVALLKSL
;
A
#
# COMPACT_ATOMS: atom_id res chain seq x y z
N MET A 1 -53.28 26.52 -38.39
CA MET A 1 -53.62 25.32 -39.17
C MET A 1 -52.35 24.86 -39.91
N LYS A 2 -51.83 23.68 -39.51
CA LYS A 2 -50.87 22.75 -40.15
C LYS A 2 -49.80 23.22 -41.18
N MET A 3 -48.53 22.97 -40.79
CA MET A 3 -47.44 22.18 -41.44
C MET A 3 -46.87 22.51 -42.85
N LYS A 4 -45.54 22.68 -42.92
CA LYS A 4 -44.48 21.80 -43.56
C LYS A 4 -43.22 22.65 -43.87
N ALA A 5 -42.10 22.47 -43.15
CA ALA A 5 -40.98 21.55 -43.40
C ALA A 5 -40.02 21.93 -44.56
N LYS A 6 -38.73 22.21 -44.24
CA LYS A 6 -37.56 21.47 -44.77
C LYS A 6 -36.22 21.92 -44.17
N ALA A 7 -35.45 20.92 -43.74
CA ALA A 7 -34.08 20.99 -43.24
C ALA A 7 -33.04 21.12 -44.38
N LYS A 8 -31.84 21.61 -44.04
CA LYS A 8 -30.63 21.44 -44.87
C LYS A 8 -29.45 21.03 -43.99
N ALA A 9 -29.04 19.77 -44.13
CA ALA A 9 -27.83 19.20 -43.56
C ALA A 9 -26.63 19.47 -44.49
N ALA A 10 -25.47 19.78 -43.92
CA ALA A 10 -24.20 19.84 -44.63
C ALA A 10 -23.41 18.54 -44.37
N LYS A 11 -23.23 17.75 -45.44
CA LYS A 11 -22.26 16.65 -45.55
C LYS A 11 -20.88 17.25 -45.76
N ASN A 12 -19.84 16.66 -45.17
CA ASN A 12 -18.56 16.59 -45.87
C ASN A 12 -17.94 15.19 -45.78
N LYS A 13 -17.46 14.76 -46.96
CA LYS A 13 -17.11 13.40 -47.36
C LYS A 13 -15.70 13.01 -46.92
N SER A 14 -15.53 11.72 -46.64
CA SER A 14 -14.27 10.98 -46.59
C SER A 14 -13.69 10.71 -47.98
N ASN A 15 -12.36 10.62 -48.10
CA ASN A 15 -11.70 9.59 -48.91
C ASN A 15 -10.26 9.32 -48.38
N PRO A 16 -9.69 8.10 -48.54
CA PRO A 16 -8.65 7.53 -47.68
C PRO A 16 -7.29 7.22 -48.37
N LYS A 17 -6.32 6.78 -47.55
CA LYS A 17 -5.05 6.02 -47.81
C LYS A 17 -3.72 6.79 -47.89
N ALA A 18 -2.97 6.70 -46.78
CA ALA A 18 -1.55 6.31 -46.60
C ALA A 18 -1.25 6.52 -45.09
N LYS A 19 -1.09 5.57 -44.14
CA LYS A 19 -0.30 4.31 -44.03
C LYS A 19 1.13 4.54 -44.55
N GLU A 20 2.22 4.51 -43.78
CA GLU A 20 2.68 3.86 -42.53
C GLU A 20 3.73 4.80 -41.87
N ALA A 21 4.20 4.74 -40.62
CA ALA A 21 4.30 3.69 -39.62
C ALA A 21 4.31 4.34 -38.21
N GLU A 22 3.33 4.02 -37.39
CA GLU A 22 3.43 4.09 -35.94
C GLU A 22 3.31 2.65 -35.44
N THR A 23 4.39 2.15 -34.86
CA THR A 23 4.44 0.86 -34.17
C THR A 23 3.45 0.87 -33.01
N SER A 24 2.31 0.22 -33.21
CA SER A 24 1.32 0.00 -32.17
C SER A 24 1.89 -0.91 -31.08
N TYR A 25 2.10 -0.35 -29.89
CA TYR A 25 2.01 -1.13 -28.67
C TYR A 25 0.56 -1.59 -28.53
N THR A 26 0.26 -2.77 -29.05
CA THR A 26 -1.00 -3.46 -28.81
C THR A 26 -1.05 -3.84 -27.34
N ASN A 27 -1.87 -3.09 -26.61
CA ASN A 27 -2.40 -3.36 -25.29
C ASN A 27 -2.92 -4.81 -25.19
N PRO A 28 -2.33 -5.71 -24.40
CA PRO A 28 -2.95 -6.98 -24.08
C PRO A 28 -3.45 -6.88 -22.65
N LEU A 29 -4.69 -6.41 -22.45
CA LEU A 29 -5.53 -6.67 -21.27
C LEU A 29 -6.83 -5.89 -21.50
N ASN A 30 -7.69 -6.48 -22.33
CA ASN A 30 -9.07 -6.03 -22.47
C ASN A 30 -9.81 -6.45 -21.19
N VAL A 31 -10.03 -5.47 -20.30
CA VAL A 31 -10.59 -5.65 -18.95
C VAL A 31 -12.05 -6.13 -18.97
N ASP A 32 -12.72 -6.07 -20.13
CA ASP A 32 -14.09 -6.54 -20.28
C ASP A 32 -14.23 -8.06 -20.53
N VAL A 33 -13.13 -8.77 -20.84
CA VAL A 33 -13.18 -10.24 -21.07
C VAL A 33 -13.05 -11.05 -19.77
N LEU A 34 -12.59 -10.44 -18.67
CA LEU A 34 -12.45 -11.13 -17.37
C LEU A 34 -13.70 -11.08 -16.49
N ARG A 35 -14.80 -10.49 -16.97
CA ARG A 35 -15.99 -10.25 -16.15
C ARG A 35 -17.07 -11.34 -16.26
N GLU A 36 -17.05 -12.15 -17.31
CA GLU A 36 -18.14 -13.13 -17.57
C GLU A 36 -17.69 -14.60 -17.64
N ASP A 37 -16.41 -14.90 -17.88
CA ASP A 37 -15.98 -16.29 -18.17
C ASP A 37 -15.60 -17.15 -16.94
N PHE A 38 -15.69 -16.63 -15.71
CA PHE A 38 -15.45 -17.42 -14.49
C PHE A 38 -16.72 -17.79 -13.71
N ILE A 39 -17.91 -17.49 -14.24
CA ILE A 39 -19.19 -17.93 -13.67
C ILE A 39 -19.79 -19.05 -14.53
N VAL A 40 -19.18 -20.22 -14.48
CA VAL A 40 -19.91 -21.49 -14.59
C VAL A 40 -19.43 -22.40 -13.47
N ILE A 41 -19.73 -22.04 -12.23
CA ILE A 41 -19.75 -23.00 -11.13
C ILE A 41 -20.99 -23.84 -11.35
N GLY A 42 -20.78 -25.12 -11.71
CA GLY A 42 -21.85 -26.07 -11.97
C GLY A 42 -22.89 -26.09 -10.84
N THR A 43 -24.15 -26.11 -11.25
CA THR A 43 -25.32 -26.33 -10.38
C THR A 43 -25.21 -27.67 -9.67
N TYR A 44 -25.04 -27.67 -8.33
CA TYR A 44 -25.23 -28.84 -7.46
C TYR A 44 -25.61 -28.42 -6.03
N PRO A 45 -26.21 -29.35 -5.27
CA PRO A 45 -27.61 -29.33 -4.85
C PRO A 45 -27.89 -28.33 -3.72
N SER A 46 -29.10 -27.77 -3.73
CA SER A 46 -29.71 -27.12 -2.57
C SER A 46 -29.69 -28.08 -1.37
N VAL A 47 -28.80 -27.81 -0.42
CA VAL A 47 -28.94 -28.32 0.94
C VAL A 47 -29.90 -27.39 1.65
N LYS A 48 -30.99 -27.95 2.18
CA LYS A 48 -31.97 -27.20 2.98
C LYS A 48 -31.26 -26.60 4.20
N ASP A 49 -31.28 -25.28 4.29
CA ASP A 49 -30.95 -24.57 5.53
C ASP A 49 -31.99 -24.92 6.59
N GLU A 50 -31.62 -25.80 7.53
CA GLU A 50 -32.25 -25.78 8.84
C GLU A 50 -31.62 -24.64 9.62
N SER A 51 -32.23 -23.45 9.53
CA SER A 51 -31.88 -22.31 10.38
C SER A 51 -32.29 -22.60 11.82
N LYS A 52 -31.42 -23.28 12.56
CA LYS A 52 -31.36 -23.10 14.01
C LYS A 52 -30.53 -21.85 14.26
N GLU A 53 -31.17 -20.85 14.84
CA GLU A 53 -30.59 -19.59 15.29
C GLU A 53 -29.45 -19.92 16.29
N ALA A 54 -28.26 -20.17 15.76
CA ALA A 54 -27.08 -20.51 16.52
C ALA A 54 -26.54 -19.23 17.17
N ALA A 55 -26.15 -19.33 18.44
CA ALA A 55 -25.48 -18.22 19.13
C ALA A 55 -24.30 -17.72 18.31
N ILE A 56 -24.23 -16.40 18.09
CA ILE A 56 -23.13 -15.76 17.37
C ILE A 56 -21.83 -16.05 18.15
N ALA A 57 -20.96 -16.87 17.58
CA ALA A 57 -19.67 -17.22 18.17
C ALA A 57 -18.67 -16.09 17.93
N SER A 58 -17.71 -15.92 18.85
CA SER A 58 -16.60 -14.99 18.62
C SER A 58 -15.57 -15.57 17.62
N LEU A 59 -14.78 -14.70 16.99
CA LEU A 59 -13.71 -15.17 16.09
C LEU A 59 -12.72 -16.08 16.82
N SER A 60 -12.29 -15.68 18.02
CA SER A 60 -11.31 -16.44 18.81
C SER A 60 -11.83 -17.81 19.23
N GLU A 61 -13.11 -17.91 19.59
CA GLU A 61 -13.76 -19.18 19.90
C GLU A 61 -13.86 -20.11 18.69
N SER A 62 -14.15 -19.55 17.50
CA SER A 62 -14.22 -20.34 16.27
C SER A 62 -12.83 -20.79 15.81
N ALA A 63 -11.83 -19.91 15.94
CA ALA A 63 -10.45 -20.20 15.58
C ALA A 63 -9.81 -21.28 16.48
N SER A 64 -10.12 -21.28 17.78
CA SER A 64 -9.58 -22.27 18.72
C SER A 64 -10.13 -23.68 18.51
N LYS A 65 -11.25 -23.82 17.79
CA LYS A 65 -11.86 -25.11 17.42
C LYS A 65 -11.21 -25.76 16.19
N ILE A 66 -10.29 -25.07 15.51
CA ILE A 66 -9.57 -25.65 14.37
C ILE A 66 -8.61 -26.72 14.89
N ASP A 67 -8.94 -27.99 14.63
CA ASP A 67 -8.03 -29.10 14.90
C ASP A 67 -6.84 -29.05 13.91
N PRO A 68 -5.59 -28.89 14.40
CA PRO A 68 -4.43 -28.77 13.52
C PRO A 68 -4.18 -30.00 12.63
N SER A 69 -4.52 -31.20 13.10
CA SER A 69 -4.31 -32.45 12.36
C SER A 69 -5.33 -32.59 11.23
N HIS A 70 -6.58 -32.24 11.50
CA HIS A 70 -7.62 -32.20 10.48
C HIS A 70 -7.36 -31.11 9.44
N PHE A 71 -6.85 -29.94 9.88
CA PHE A 71 -6.44 -28.89 8.97
C PHE A 71 -5.27 -29.34 8.08
N ALA A 72 -4.23 -29.96 8.65
CA ALA A 72 -3.11 -30.51 7.88
C ALA A 72 -3.57 -31.53 6.83
N ALA A 73 -4.45 -32.46 7.20
CA ALA A 73 -5.01 -33.43 6.27
C ALA A 73 -5.80 -32.77 5.12
N PHE A 74 -6.63 -31.77 5.42
CA PHE A 74 -7.34 -30.99 4.41
C PHE A 74 -6.37 -30.30 3.43
N VAL A 75 -5.29 -29.73 3.95
CA VAL A 75 -4.27 -29.05 3.15
C VAL A 75 -3.49 -30.03 2.27
N ASP A 76 -3.15 -31.21 2.79
CA ASP A 76 -2.47 -32.26 2.01
C ASP A 76 -3.35 -32.83 0.88
N GLU A 77 -4.68 -32.81 1.03
CA GLU A 77 -5.62 -33.20 -0.03
C GLU A 77 -5.71 -32.16 -1.17
N MET A 78 -5.30 -30.91 -0.94
CA MET A 78 -5.27 -29.84 -1.94
C MET A 78 -4.08 -30.01 -2.91
N THR A 79 -4.20 -30.99 -3.81
CA THR A 79 -3.23 -31.32 -4.88
C THR A 79 -3.72 -30.94 -6.28
N GLY A 80 -4.72 -30.06 -6.35
CA GLY A 80 -5.37 -29.64 -7.59
C GLY A 80 -4.61 -28.55 -8.33
N VAL A 81 -5.37 -27.68 -9.00
CA VAL A 81 -4.81 -26.51 -9.68
C VAL A 81 -4.54 -25.45 -8.61
N PRO A 82 -3.32 -24.89 -8.48
CA PRO A 82 -2.96 -23.94 -7.42
C PRO A 82 -3.91 -22.74 -7.30
N GLU A 83 -4.41 -22.24 -8.43
CA GLU A 83 -5.35 -21.12 -8.49
C GLU A 83 -6.77 -21.51 -8.08
N ILE A 84 -7.10 -22.79 -8.03
CA ILE A 84 -8.37 -23.30 -7.50
C ILE A 84 -8.20 -23.65 -6.03
N ASP A 85 -7.05 -24.19 -5.65
CA ASP A 85 -6.79 -24.65 -4.28
C ASP A 85 -6.72 -23.49 -3.27
N ILE A 86 -6.13 -22.35 -3.65
CA ILE A 86 -6.21 -21.14 -2.81
C ILE A 86 -7.67 -20.73 -2.56
N TRP A 87 -8.57 -20.92 -3.51
CA TRP A 87 -9.99 -20.59 -3.30
C TRP A 87 -10.74 -21.66 -2.52
N ARG A 88 -10.33 -22.94 -2.64
CA ARG A 88 -10.84 -24.02 -1.80
C ARG A 88 -10.57 -23.75 -0.33
N PHE A 89 -9.44 -23.12 -0.01
CA PHE A 89 -9.12 -22.74 1.35
C PHE A 89 -10.15 -21.77 1.94
N ILE A 90 -10.61 -20.77 1.17
CA ILE A 90 -11.68 -19.84 1.60
C ILE A 90 -12.94 -20.62 1.99
N PHE A 91 -13.31 -21.66 1.25
CA PHE A 91 -14.52 -22.44 1.54
C PHE A 91 -14.39 -23.22 2.85
N TYR A 92 -13.21 -23.76 3.14
CA TYR A 92 -12.92 -24.38 4.43
C TYR A 92 -13.06 -23.36 5.56
N LEU A 93 -12.40 -22.19 5.43
CA LEU A 93 -12.46 -21.14 6.44
C LEU A 93 -13.87 -20.58 6.61
N LYS A 94 -14.66 -20.47 5.54
CA LYS A 94 -16.08 -20.10 5.62
C LYS A 94 -16.87 -21.08 6.47
N LYS A 95 -16.61 -22.39 6.35
CA LYS A 95 -17.28 -23.40 7.16
C LYS A 95 -16.86 -23.29 8.63
N VAL A 96 -15.58 -23.04 8.89
CA VAL A 96 -15.05 -22.84 10.26
C VAL A 96 -15.67 -21.61 10.91
N PHE A 97 -15.79 -20.51 10.17
CA PHE A 97 -16.24 -19.22 10.69
C PHE A 97 -17.72 -18.90 10.40
N SER A 98 -18.53 -19.90 10.05
CA SER A 98 -19.93 -19.68 9.64
C SER A 98 -20.82 -19.10 10.76
N GLN A 99 -20.42 -19.27 12.03
CA GLN A 99 -21.12 -18.76 13.20
C GLN A 99 -20.58 -17.40 13.68
N VAL A 100 -19.53 -16.87 13.04
CA VAL A 100 -18.94 -15.57 13.38
C VAL A 100 -19.71 -14.47 12.64
N SER A 101 -20.15 -13.45 13.38
CA SER A 101 -20.75 -12.27 12.76
C SER A 101 -19.76 -11.60 11.79
N SER A 102 -20.23 -11.26 10.60
CA SER A 102 -19.50 -10.51 9.59
C SER A 102 -19.27 -9.04 9.98
N LEU A 103 -20.09 -8.49 10.88
CA LEU A 103 -19.94 -7.14 11.43
C LEU A 103 -19.21 -7.24 12.78
N PRO A 104 -17.94 -6.78 12.93
CA PRO A 104 -17.56 -5.39 12.68
C PRO A 104 -16.08 -5.19 12.23
N TRP A 105 -15.61 -5.86 11.16
CA TRP A 105 -14.23 -5.68 10.67
C TRP A 105 -13.94 -4.26 10.20
N PHE A 106 -14.92 -3.59 9.60
CA PHE A 106 -14.80 -2.18 9.23
C PHE A 106 -14.47 -1.28 10.41
N ASN A 107 -15.18 -1.47 11.52
CA ASN A 107 -14.94 -0.69 12.74
C ASN A 107 -13.59 -1.08 13.35
N MET A 108 -13.26 -2.37 13.39
CA MET A 108 -11.95 -2.82 13.88
C MET A 108 -10.80 -2.25 13.05
N LEU A 109 -10.88 -2.25 11.72
CA LEU A 109 -9.82 -1.72 10.86
C LEU A 109 -9.74 -0.20 10.97
N LYS A 110 -10.88 0.50 11.14
CA LYS A 110 -10.87 1.95 11.38
C LYS A 110 -10.26 2.31 12.74
N THR A 111 -10.50 1.52 13.79
CA THR A 111 -9.99 1.79 15.15
C THR A 111 -8.59 1.22 15.41
N SER A 112 -8.21 0.14 14.73
CA SER A 112 -6.99 -0.62 14.99
C SER A 112 -6.45 -1.28 13.71
N PRO A 113 -6.06 -0.49 12.70
CA PRO A 113 -5.56 -0.99 11.41
C PRO A 113 -4.21 -1.70 11.53
N LEU A 114 -3.47 -1.51 12.63
CA LEU A 114 -2.19 -2.16 12.89
C LEU A 114 -2.35 -3.41 13.76
N SER A 115 -3.58 -3.89 13.94
CA SER A 115 -3.89 -5.08 14.72
C SER A 115 -3.42 -6.35 14.02
N ASP A 116 -2.88 -7.28 14.82
CA ASP A 116 -2.50 -8.62 14.38
C ASP A 116 -3.73 -9.54 14.17
N VAL A 117 -4.94 -9.04 14.45
CA VAL A 117 -6.19 -9.73 14.15
C VAL A 117 -6.37 -9.83 12.62
N PRO A 118 -6.77 -11.00 12.08
CA PRO A 118 -7.27 -12.18 12.81
C PRO A 118 -6.20 -13.21 13.21
N LEU A 119 -4.96 -13.08 12.74
CA LEU A 119 -3.91 -14.08 12.99
C LEU A 119 -3.59 -14.28 14.47
N SER A 120 -3.72 -13.23 15.28
CA SER A 120 -3.53 -13.33 16.73
C SER A 120 -4.44 -14.36 17.42
N TYR A 121 -5.56 -14.74 16.80
CA TYR A 121 -6.49 -15.74 17.33
C TYR A 121 -6.31 -17.12 16.70
N ILE A 122 -5.57 -17.23 15.62
CA ILE A 122 -5.32 -18.50 14.94
C ILE A 122 -4.26 -19.27 15.74
N PRO A 123 -4.48 -20.56 16.05
CA PRO A 123 -3.46 -21.38 16.68
C PRO A 123 -2.17 -21.38 15.85
N LYS A 124 -1.02 -21.21 16.51
CA LYS A 124 0.28 -21.10 15.83
C LYS A 124 0.56 -22.27 14.87
N SER A 125 0.26 -23.50 15.27
CA SER A 125 0.43 -24.70 14.44
C SER A 125 -0.43 -24.70 13.19
N VAL A 126 -1.66 -24.15 13.26
CA VAL A 126 -2.56 -23.99 12.11
C VAL A 126 -1.98 -22.98 11.14
N TYR A 127 -1.52 -21.82 11.66
CA TYR A 127 -0.87 -20.81 10.83
C TYR A 127 0.41 -21.34 10.16
N GLU A 128 1.29 -22.02 10.89
CA GLU A 128 2.53 -22.59 10.32
C GLU A 128 2.23 -23.59 9.21
N THR A 129 1.28 -24.49 9.43
CA THR A 129 0.83 -25.45 8.41
C THR A 129 0.28 -24.74 7.17
N ALA A 130 -0.53 -23.69 7.37
CA ALA A 130 -1.09 -22.90 6.27
C ALA A 130 0.01 -22.16 5.51
N ALA A 131 0.95 -21.53 6.21
CA ALA A 131 2.07 -20.80 5.62
C ALA A 131 2.98 -21.71 4.80
N ASP A 132 3.31 -22.90 5.32
CA ASP A 132 4.12 -23.90 4.61
C ASP A 132 3.46 -24.35 3.31
N TRP A 133 2.13 -24.51 3.31
CA TRP A 133 1.40 -24.84 2.09
C TRP A 133 1.26 -23.66 1.14
N ILE A 134 0.91 -22.47 1.64
CA ILE A 134 0.84 -21.24 0.84
C ILE A 134 2.16 -21.03 0.10
N ASN A 135 3.30 -21.18 0.78
CA ASN A 135 4.62 -20.99 0.18
C ASN A 135 4.99 -22.01 -0.90
N LYS A 136 4.30 -23.15 -0.98
CA LYS A 136 4.45 -24.11 -2.09
C LYS A 136 3.70 -23.68 -3.35
N LEU A 137 2.70 -22.80 -3.23
CA LEU A 137 1.94 -22.31 -4.38
C LEU A 137 2.77 -21.31 -5.22
N PRO A 138 2.51 -21.18 -6.53
CA PRO A 138 3.19 -20.19 -7.36
C PRO A 138 2.92 -18.76 -6.92
N SER A 139 3.94 -17.88 -6.99
CA SER A 139 3.82 -16.45 -6.66
C SER A 139 2.66 -15.74 -7.38
N VAL A 140 2.39 -16.13 -8.63
CA VAL A 140 1.27 -15.60 -9.43
C VAL A 140 -0.09 -15.91 -8.79
N SER A 141 -0.23 -17.06 -8.12
CA SER A 141 -1.46 -17.43 -7.43
C SER A 141 -1.71 -16.54 -6.22
N HIS A 142 -0.68 -16.25 -5.43
CA HIS A 142 -0.77 -15.31 -4.29
C HIS A 142 -1.18 -13.93 -4.75
N TRP A 143 -0.51 -13.41 -5.78
CA TRP A 143 -0.82 -12.12 -6.39
C TRP A 143 -2.29 -11.99 -6.82
N LYS A 144 -2.78 -12.98 -7.59
CA LYS A 144 -4.16 -13.01 -8.09
C LYS A 144 -5.15 -13.03 -6.93
N PHE A 145 -4.87 -13.85 -5.92
CA PHE A 145 -5.71 -13.95 -4.73
C PHE A 145 -5.75 -12.64 -3.94
N VAL A 146 -4.60 -12.03 -3.64
CA VAL A 146 -4.52 -10.76 -2.89
C VAL A 146 -5.26 -9.65 -3.62
N THR A 147 -5.10 -9.55 -4.95
CA THR A 147 -5.82 -8.59 -5.79
C THR A 147 -7.33 -8.80 -5.70
N TRP A 148 -7.78 -10.04 -5.87
CA TRP A 148 -9.19 -10.39 -5.80
C TRP A 148 -9.81 -10.12 -4.42
N ALA A 149 -9.10 -10.48 -3.35
CA ALA A 149 -9.56 -10.30 -1.98
C ALA A 149 -9.71 -8.81 -1.66
N LEU A 150 -8.72 -8.00 -2.05
CA LEU A 150 -8.79 -6.55 -1.93
C LEU A 150 -10.00 -5.96 -2.68
N ASP A 151 -10.16 -6.30 -3.96
CA ASP A 151 -11.27 -5.78 -4.79
C ASP A 151 -12.63 -6.09 -4.15
N ARG A 152 -12.83 -7.31 -3.64
CA ARG A 152 -14.08 -7.70 -2.98
C ARG A 152 -14.31 -6.98 -1.66
N LEU A 153 -13.29 -6.90 -0.82
CA LEU A 153 -13.40 -6.21 0.46
C LEU A 153 -13.73 -4.73 0.25
N LEU A 154 -13.19 -4.10 -0.80
CA LEU A 154 -13.51 -2.71 -1.16
C LEU A 154 -14.93 -2.56 -1.71
N ILE A 155 -15.45 -3.52 -2.48
CA ILE A 155 -16.85 -3.52 -2.92
C ILE A 155 -17.80 -3.60 -1.72
N ASP A 156 -17.53 -4.54 -0.81
CA ASP A 156 -18.31 -4.67 0.42
C ASP A 156 -18.19 -3.42 1.30
N TRP A 157 -17.00 -2.80 1.33
CA TRP A 157 -16.76 -1.54 2.04
C TRP A 157 -17.64 -0.41 1.48
N ALA A 158 -17.65 -0.24 0.17
CA ALA A 158 -18.44 0.78 -0.50
C ALA A 158 -19.95 0.57 -0.31
N ALA A 159 -20.42 -0.69 -0.33
CA ALA A 159 -21.80 -1.03 -0.04
C ALA A 159 -22.16 -0.70 1.42
N HIS A 160 -21.31 -1.10 2.38
CA HIS A 160 -21.53 -0.82 3.80
C HIS A 160 -21.62 0.69 4.09
N ALA A 161 -20.73 1.49 3.52
CA ALA A 161 -20.71 2.95 3.70
C ALA A 161 -22.01 3.63 3.19
N LYS A 162 -22.68 3.02 2.21
CA LYS A 162 -23.96 3.50 1.66
C LYS A 162 -25.18 2.92 2.37
N GLY A 163 -25.00 2.03 3.35
CA GLY A 163 -26.09 1.29 3.97
C GLY A 163 -26.74 0.26 3.03
N GLU A 164 -26.03 -0.15 1.98
CA GLU A 164 -26.48 -1.17 1.02
C GLU A 164 -26.15 -2.58 1.52
N GLU A 165 -26.86 -3.58 1.00
CA GLU A 165 -26.53 -4.98 1.24
C GLU A 165 -25.15 -5.29 0.65
N GLN A 166 -24.30 -5.92 1.46
CA GLN A 166 -22.93 -6.25 1.09
C GLN A 166 -22.92 -7.53 0.24
N PRO A 167 -22.45 -7.49 -1.02
CA PRO A 167 -22.56 -8.62 -1.94
C PRO A 167 -21.82 -9.89 -1.49
N PHE A 168 -20.74 -9.77 -0.72
CA PHE A 168 -19.87 -10.90 -0.35
C PHE A 168 -19.78 -11.14 1.17
N ILE A 169 -20.78 -10.69 1.93
CA ILE A 169 -20.80 -10.74 3.40
C ILE A 169 -20.52 -12.13 3.97
N ILE A 170 -21.01 -13.18 3.31
CA ILE A 170 -20.88 -14.57 3.75
C ILE A 170 -19.45 -15.14 3.66
N TYR A 171 -18.55 -14.44 2.97
CA TYR A 171 -17.14 -14.84 2.83
C TYR A 171 -16.18 -13.91 3.56
N GLN A 172 -16.63 -12.76 4.09
CA GLN A 172 -15.74 -11.71 4.59
C GLN A 172 -14.73 -12.17 5.63
N VAL A 173 -15.20 -12.88 6.67
CA VAL A 173 -14.32 -13.37 7.75
C VAL A 173 -13.27 -14.32 7.18
N ALA A 174 -13.69 -15.27 6.34
CA ALA A 174 -12.81 -16.24 5.70
C ALA A 174 -11.78 -15.55 4.79
N THR A 175 -12.22 -14.61 3.95
CA THR A 175 -11.36 -13.82 3.07
C THR A 175 -10.33 -13.03 3.87
N LEU A 176 -10.72 -12.39 4.99
CA LEU A 176 -9.80 -11.62 5.83
C LEU A 176 -8.76 -12.52 6.52
N VAL A 177 -9.18 -13.67 7.04
CA VAL A 177 -8.28 -14.64 7.67
C VAL A 177 -7.25 -15.16 6.68
N GLU A 178 -7.72 -15.61 5.52
CA GLU A 178 -6.83 -16.14 4.48
C GLU A 178 -5.93 -15.04 3.90
N LEU A 179 -6.46 -13.84 3.66
CA LEU A 179 -5.67 -12.70 3.21
C LEU A 179 -4.54 -12.39 4.19
N ALA A 180 -4.82 -12.37 5.49
CA ALA A 180 -3.79 -12.17 6.50
C ALA A 180 -2.73 -13.28 6.45
N MET A 181 -3.15 -14.55 6.32
CA MET A 181 -2.23 -15.69 6.20
C MET A 181 -1.33 -15.58 4.96
N VAL A 182 -1.90 -15.27 3.79
CA VAL A 182 -1.16 -15.14 2.53
C VAL A 182 -0.17 -13.98 2.59
N LEU A 183 -0.59 -12.83 3.12
CA LEU A 183 0.28 -11.66 3.27
C LEU A 183 1.45 -11.96 4.20
N ARG A 184 1.21 -12.63 5.34
CA ARG A 184 2.26 -12.96 6.30
C ARG A 184 3.22 -14.04 5.77
N ALA A 185 2.70 -15.03 5.04
CA ALA A 185 3.50 -16.12 4.49
C ALA A 185 4.35 -15.65 3.30
N ASN A 186 3.77 -14.83 2.41
CA ASN A 186 4.45 -14.30 1.22
C ASN A 186 4.21 -12.78 1.06
N PRO A 187 5.05 -11.93 1.69
CA PRO A 187 4.93 -10.47 1.62
C PRO A 187 5.06 -9.89 0.20
N ASP A 188 5.80 -10.56 -0.69
CA ASP A 188 6.02 -10.09 -2.07
C ASP A 188 4.73 -10.05 -2.89
N SER A 189 3.72 -10.83 -2.50
CA SER A 189 2.38 -10.80 -3.09
C SER A 189 1.71 -9.42 -2.99
N LEU A 190 2.05 -8.62 -1.96
CA LEU A 190 1.58 -7.24 -1.80
C LEU A 190 2.51 -6.25 -2.49
N THR A 191 3.82 -6.48 -2.48
CA THR A 191 4.84 -5.55 -3.00
C THR A 191 4.55 -5.11 -4.44
N GLY A 192 4.16 -6.04 -5.31
CA GLY A 192 3.80 -5.70 -6.70
C GLY A 192 2.54 -4.83 -6.82
N LEU A 193 1.67 -4.82 -5.79
CA LEU A 193 0.30 -4.30 -5.82
C LEU A 193 0.26 -2.87 -5.30
N LEU A 194 1.14 -2.56 -4.35
CA LEU A 194 1.26 -1.22 -3.77
C LEU A 194 1.41 -0.11 -4.83
N PRO A 195 2.19 -0.26 -5.91
CA PRO A 195 2.20 0.73 -6.99
C PRO A 195 0.84 0.90 -7.66
N MET A 196 0.06 -0.17 -7.86
CA MET A 196 -1.26 -0.09 -8.48
C MET A 196 -2.26 0.69 -7.62
N LEU A 197 -2.11 0.65 -6.29
CA LEU A 197 -2.92 1.43 -5.35
C LEU A 197 -2.80 2.95 -5.57
N ARG A 198 -1.67 3.42 -6.11
CA ARG A 198 -1.43 4.85 -6.38
C ARG A 198 -1.99 5.33 -7.71
N TRP A 199 -2.19 4.43 -8.67
CA TRP A 199 -2.56 4.80 -10.05
C TRP A 199 -3.99 4.43 -10.42
N ARG A 200 -4.59 3.42 -9.78
CA ARG A 200 -5.96 2.98 -10.08
C ARG A 200 -6.96 3.73 -9.21
N PRO A 201 -7.88 4.52 -9.80
CA PRO A 201 -8.87 5.30 -9.06
C PRO A 201 -9.75 4.48 -8.09
N MET A 202 -9.98 3.20 -8.37
CA MET A 202 -10.79 2.33 -7.51
C MET A 202 -10.19 2.11 -6.11
N TYR A 203 -8.87 2.25 -5.98
CA TYR A 203 -8.16 2.10 -4.71
C TYR A 203 -7.97 3.44 -3.98
N HIS A 204 -8.29 4.55 -4.64
CA HIS A 204 -8.17 5.88 -4.05
C HIS A 204 -9.35 6.16 -3.12
N GLY A 205 -9.10 6.89 -2.04
CA GLY A 205 -10.12 7.28 -1.07
C GLY A 205 -9.68 7.04 0.35
N GLU A 206 -10.05 7.95 1.26
CA GLU A 206 -9.70 7.89 2.68
C GLU A 206 -10.22 6.61 3.34
N ASP A 207 -11.41 6.17 2.95
CA ASP A 207 -12.05 4.97 3.47
C ASP A 207 -11.28 3.67 3.16
N ASN A 208 -10.47 3.65 2.10
CA ASN A 208 -9.71 2.45 1.71
C ASN A 208 -8.37 2.34 2.47
N LEU A 209 -7.86 3.46 2.99
CA LEU A 209 -6.55 3.55 3.61
C LEU A 209 -6.37 2.60 4.81
N PRO A 210 -7.34 2.44 5.73
CA PRO A 210 -7.22 1.50 6.85
C PRO A 210 -6.95 0.06 6.41
N LEU A 211 -7.62 -0.41 5.33
CA LEU A 211 -7.41 -1.75 4.79
C LEU A 211 -6.00 -1.91 4.21
N ILE A 212 -5.52 -0.91 3.46
CA ILE A 212 -4.16 -0.92 2.88
C ILE A 212 -3.11 -0.95 4.00
N VAL A 213 -3.25 -0.10 5.01
CA VAL A 213 -2.35 -0.04 6.17
C VAL A 213 -2.35 -1.37 6.91
N TRP A 214 -3.51 -2.00 7.08
CA TRP A 214 -3.64 -3.32 7.68
C TRP A 214 -2.93 -4.40 6.86
N MET A 215 -3.14 -4.45 5.54
CA MET A 215 -2.47 -5.42 4.66
C MET A 215 -0.94 -5.26 4.73
N MET A 216 -0.44 -4.03 4.67
CA MET A 216 0.98 -3.72 4.83
C MET A 216 1.50 -4.15 6.21
N SER A 217 0.70 -3.98 7.26
CA SER A 217 1.11 -4.37 8.62
C SER A 217 1.32 -5.88 8.75
N HIS A 218 0.50 -6.68 8.07
CA HIS A 218 0.60 -8.14 8.03
C HIS A 218 1.74 -8.60 7.12
N ALA A 219 1.88 -8.02 5.93
CA ALA A 219 2.93 -8.39 4.99
C ALA A 219 4.33 -8.10 5.55
N PHE A 220 4.53 -6.92 6.13
CA PHE A 220 5.86 -6.45 6.55
C PHE A 220 6.06 -6.50 8.07
N GLN A 221 5.42 -7.44 8.77
CA GLN A 221 5.56 -7.54 10.22
C GLN A 221 7.00 -7.86 10.66
N GLN A 222 7.71 -8.68 9.90
CA GLN A 222 9.07 -9.14 10.22
C GLN A 222 10.14 -8.53 9.30
N ASP A 223 9.74 -7.76 8.28
CA ASP A 223 10.65 -7.12 7.31
C ASP A 223 10.53 -5.60 7.44
N LEU A 224 11.27 -5.05 8.39
CA LEU A 224 11.27 -3.62 8.70
C LEU A 224 11.76 -2.76 7.51
N PRO A 225 12.83 -3.13 6.77
CA PRO A 225 13.22 -2.44 5.54
C PRO A 225 12.10 -2.40 4.49
N ALA A 226 11.41 -3.51 4.21
CA ALA A 226 10.27 -3.53 3.29
C ALA A 226 9.14 -2.62 3.75
N ALA A 227 8.83 -2.64 5.05
CA ALA A 227 7.79 -1.81 5.65
C ALA A 227 8.09 -0.33 5.41
N LEU A 228 9.33 0.10 5.70
CA LEU A 228 9.75 1.49 5.56
C LEU A 228 9.74 1.92 4.09
N TYR A 229 10.31 1.12 3.19
CA TYR A 229 10.30 1.42 1.76
C TYR A 229 8.88 1.55 1.22
N SER A 230 8.02 0.59 1.57
CA SER A 230 6.63 0.58 1.14
C SER A 230 5.85 1.79 1.67
N TRP A 231 6.10 2.19 2.92
CA TRP A 231 5.53 3.40 3.50
C TRP A 231 6.01 4.66 2.78
N ALA A 232 7.32 4.80 2.58
CA ALA A 232 7.94 5.97 1.96
C ALA A 232 7.47 6.18 0.52
N VAL A 233 7.30 5.08 -0.23
CA VAL A 233 6.94 5.13 -1.66
C VAL A 233 5.42 5.21 -1.88
N ASN A 234 4.61 4.59 -1.02
CA ASN A 234 3.18 4.43 -1.26
C ASN A 234 2.27 5.24 -0.33
N LEU A 235 2.60 5.32 0.97
CA LEU A 235 1.75 6.00 1.96
C LEU A 235 2.13 7.46 2.14
N LEU A 236 3.42 7.76 2.29
CA LEU A 236 3.92 9.11 2.54
C LEU A 236 3.49 10.13 1.46
N PRO A 237 3.50 9.83 0.15
CA PRO A 237 3.05 10.80 -0.86
C PRO A 237 1.59 11.20 -0.74
N LEU A 238 0.74 10.37 -0.12
CA LEU A 238 -0.67 10.68 0.09
C LEU A 238 -0.85 11.82 1.10
N ALA A 239 0.12 12.05 1.99
CA ALA A 239 0.10 13.15 2.94
C ALA A 239 0.32 14.54 2.30
N VAL A 240 0.76 14.61 1.03
CA VAL A 240 1.14 15.88 0.35
C VAL A 240 0.20 16.28 -0.79
N VAL A 241 -0.72 15.42 -1.23
CA VAL A 241 -1.57 15.72 -2.42
C VAL A 241 -2.47 16.94 -2.15
N SER A 242 -2.02 18.10 -2.62
CA SER A 242 -2.54 19.42 -2.25
C SER A 242 -3.47 20.05 -3.29
N ASN A 243 -4.00 19.31 -4.28
CA ASN A 243 -4.69 20.02 -5.37
C ASN A 243 -5.89 19.34 -6.04
N LYS A 244 -6.64 18.48 -5.34
CA LYS A 244 -8.08 18.19 -5.63
C LYS A 244 -8.73 17.14 -4.75
N CYS A 245 -7.96 16.31 -4.05
CA CYS A 245 -8.47 15.36 -3.05
C CYS A 245 -7.64 15.54 -1.78
N CYS A 246 -8.15 16.33 -0.85
CA CYS A 246 -7.54 16.44 0.47
C CYS A 246 -7.66 15.06 1.14
N TYR A 247 -6.55 14.46 1.56
CA TYR A 247 -6.60 13.44 2.59
C TYR A 247 -6.78 14.16 3.94
N SER A 248 -7.76 13.71 4.73
CA SER A 248 -8.10 14.27 6.03
C SER A 248 -6.96 14.10 7.03
N SER A 249 -6.98 14.91 8.09
CA SER A 249 -6.11 14.75 9.27
C SER A 249 -6.06 13.28 9.74
N GLN A 250 -7.19 12.56 9.69
CA GLN A 250 -7.27 11.13 10.04
C GLN A 250 -6.37 10.24 9.18
N SER A 251 -6.28 10.51 7.87
CA SER A 251 -5.42 9.74 6.97
C SER A 251 -3.94 9.98 7.26
N ILE A 252 -3.56 11.23 7.55
CA ILE A 252 -2.20 11.58 7.99
C ILE A 252 -1.88 10.88 9.33
N HIS A 253 -2.85 10.85 10.25
CA HIS A 253 -2.70 10.14 11.52
C HIS A 253 -2.38 8.65 11.32
N LEU A 254 -3.09 7.99 10.41
CA LEU A 254 -2.89 6.58 10.05
C LEU A 254 -1.52 6.33 9.40
N ILE A 255 -1.12 7.19 8.45
CA ILE A 255 0.19 7.12 7.78
C ILE A 255 1.32 7.22 8.81
N LEU A 256 1.21 8.16 9.76
CA LEU A 256 2.18 8.31 10.85
C LEU A 256 2.15 7.13 11.82
N GLN A 257 0.98 6.65 12.22
CA GLN A 257 0.86 5.51 13.15
C GLN A 257 1.56 4.27 12.62
N PHE A 258 1.49 4.00 11.31
CA PHE A 258 2.18 2.86 10.70
C PHE A 258 3.70 2.93 10.94
N VAL A 259 4.32 4.06 10.62
CA VAL A 259 5.77 4.21 10.75
C VAL A 259 6.20 4.34 12.21
N GLU A 260 5.43 5.02 13.06
CA GLU A 260 5.70 5.12 14.49
C GLU A 260 5.65 3.77 15.20
N MET A 261 4.63 2.95 14.94
CA MET A 261 4.55 1.62 15.54
C MET A 261 5.67 0.69 15.06
N ARG A 262 6.20 0.91 13.85
CA ARG A 262 7.32 0.12 13.33
C ARG A 262 8.69 0.63 13.78
N ILE A 263 8.85 1.94 13.95
CA ILE A 263 10.12 2.61 14.23
C ILE A 263 10.28 2.99 15.72
N LEU A 264 9.25 3.56 16.34
CA LEU A 264 9.31 4.06 17.72
C LEU A 264 9.00 2.97 18.75
N SER A 265 8.10 2.03 18.45
CA SER A 265 7.85 0.88 19.35
C SER A 265 8.94 -0.18 19.28
N SER A 266 9.69 -0.20 18.18
CA SER A 266 10.83 -1.09 17.99
C SER A 266 12.10 -0.37 18.46
N ASN A 267 12.51 -0.64 19.70
CA ASN A 267 13.86 -0.72 20.29
C ASN A 267 15.08 -0.25 19.41
N PRO A 268 16.21 0.24 19.96
CA PRO A 268 17.52 0.40 19.28
C PRO A 268 17.90 -0.61 18.17
N GLU A 269 17.40 -1.84 18.23
CA GLU A 269 17.49 -2.85 17.17
C GLU A 269 16.93 -2.39 15.82
N ALA A 270 15.80 -1.68 15.78
CA ALA A 270 15.19 -1.18 14.55
C ALA A 270 16.08 -0.17 13.83
N ARG A 271 16.72 0.73 14.61
CA ARG A 271 17.71 1.66 14.08
C ARG A 271 18.89 0.92 13.46
N ALA A 272 19.42 -0.10 14.15
CA ALA A 272 20.53 -0.90 13.62
C ALA A 272 20.13 -1.63 12.33
N VAL A 273 18.95 -2.26 12.27
CA VAL A 273 18.46 -2.96 11.07
C VAL A 273 18.33 -2.01 9.88
N LEU A 274 17.68 -0.85 10.06
CA LEU A 274 17.45 0.11 8.98
C LEU A 274 18.74 0.75 8.44
N LEU A 275 19.73 0.95 9.30
CA LEU A 275 21.02 1.52 8.90
C LEU A 275 21.97 0.48 8.28
N ASN A 276 21.80 -0.80 8.61
CA ASN A 276 22.57 -1.90 8.01
C ASN A 276 22.03 -2.30 6.62
N GLU A 277 20.74 -2.11 6.37
CA GLU A 277 20.08 -2.43 5.10
C GLU A 277 19.41 -1.21 4.46
N PRO A 278 20.16 -0.13 4.13
CA PRO A 278 19.58 1.12 3.65
C PRO A 278 19.09 1.06 2.19
N VAL A 279 19.29 -0.07 1.51
CA VAL A 279 18.97 -0.28 0.09
C VAL A 279 18.18 -1.58 -0.08
N ARG A 280 17.08 -1.51 -0.84
CA ARG A 280 16.25 -2.64 -1.25
C ARG A 280 16.04 -2.61 -2.76
N HIS A 281 16.27 -3.74 -3.44
CA HIS A 281 16.15 -3.87 -4.91
C HIS A 281 16.93 -2.81 -5.71
N GLY A 282 18.07 -2.35 -5.20
CA GLY A 282 18.88 -1.29 -5.82
C GLY A 282 18.39 0.13 -5.59
N GLU A 283 17.27 0.32 -4.88
CA GLU A 283 16.75 1.62 -4.47
C GLU A 283 16.89 1.82 -2.96
N ARG A 284 16.95 3.08 -2.52
CA ARG A 284 16.99 3.39 -1.08
C ARG A 284 15.67 3.12 -0.39
N LEU A 285 15.72 2.76 0.89
CA LEU A 285 14.51 2.66 1.72
C LEU A 285 13.70 3.96 1.72
N ILE A 286 14.37 5.11 1.63
CA ILE A 286 13.72 6.41 1.45
C ILE A 286 14.28 7.04 0.18
N PRO A 287 13.60 6.90 -0.97
CA PRO A 287 14.03 7.52 -2.21
C PRO A 287 14.06 9.06 -2.13
N PRO A 288 14.87 9.76 -2.95
CA PRO A 288 15.01 11.22 -2.87
C PRO A 288 13.70 11.99 -2.88
N ARG A 289 12.71 11.56 -3.68
CA ARG A 289 11.38 12.18 -3.75
C ARG A 289 10.60 12.05 -2.43
N SER A 290 10.66 10.88 -1.80
CA SER A 290 10.03 10.63 -0.50
C SER A 290 10.75 11.38 0.61
N PHE A 291 12.07 11.52 0.52
CA PHE A 291 12.85 12.30 1.46
C PHE A 291 12.50 13.79 1.39
N GLU A 292 12.37 14.36 0.20
CA GLU A 292 11.90 15.75 0.03
C GLU A 292 10.53 15.96 0.70
N ILE A 293 9.58 15.04 0.46
CA ILE A 293 8.25 15.08 1.09
C ILE A 293 8.38 15.08 2.61
N LEU A 294 9.20 14.19 3.16
CA LEU A 294 9.41 14.09 4.60
C LEU A 294 9.96 15.40 5.18
N VAL A 295 10.93 16.02 4.52
CA VAL A 295 11.49 17.32 4.94
C VAL A 295 10.41 18.40 4.95
N ARG A 296 9.59 18.49 3.89
CA ARG A 296 8.49 19.47 3.82
C ARG A 296 7.42 19.25 4.90
N LEU A 297 7.09 18.00 5.21
CA LEU A 297 6.12 17.66 6.26
C LEU A 297 6.66 17.91 7.67
N THR A 298 7.97 17.78 7.86
CA THR A 298 8.64 18.04 9.16
C THR A 298 8.80 19.53 9.43
N PHE A 299 9.03 20.32 8.39
CA PHE A 299 9.20 21.78 8.46
C PHE A 299 8.16 22.49 7.60
N PRO A 300 6.86 22.42 7.94
CA PRO A 300 5.81 23.07 7.17
C PRO A 300 5.87 24.61 7.34
N PRO A 301 5.38 25.39 6.36
CA PRO A 301 5.34 26.85 6.44
C PRO A 301 4.41 27.37 7.54
N ARG A 302 3.42 26.56 7.94
CA ARG A 302 2.55 26.79 9.10
C ARG A 302 2.63 25.56 9.98
N VAL A 303 2.92 25.76 11.25
CA VAL A 303 3.01 24.68 12.23
C VAL A 303 1.60 24.22 12.58
N GLU A 304 1.31 22.96 12.32
CA GLU A 304 0.20 22.25 12.94
C GLU A 304 0.79 21.40 14.06
N GLU A 305 0.74 21.89 15.30
CA GLU A 305 1.55 21.40 16.43
C GLU A 305 1.53 19.86 16.55
N ALA A 306 0.34 19.24 16.63
CA ALA A 306 0.23 17.79 16.85
C ALA A 306 0.79 16.92 15.69
N THR A 307 0.56 17.31 14.44
CA THR A 307 1.08 16.57 13.27
C THR A 307 2.57 16.81 13.10
N THR A 308 3.01 18.06 13.29
CA THR A 308 4.39 18.49 13.09
C THR A 308 5.31 17.83 14.13
N GLU A 309 4.91 17.80 15.40
CA GLU A 309 5.67 17.14 16.47
C GLU A 309 5.90 15.66 16.19
N ARG A 310 4.89 14.96 15.64
CA ARG A 310 5.00 13.54 15.28
C ARG A 310 6.00 13.30 14.15
N PHE A 311 5.97 14.14 13.10
CA PHE A 311 7.00 14.09 12.05
C PHE A 311 8.39 14.40 12.61
N GLN A 312 8.51 15.43 13.45
CA GLN A 312 9.79 15.79 14.10
C GLN A 312 10.34 14.67 14.98
N ALA A 313 9.48 13.88 15.63
CA ALA A 313 9.91 12.76 16.47
C ALA A 313 10.55 11.62 15.65
N ILE A 314 10.00 11.29 14.48
CA ILE A 314 10.54 10.23 13.61
C ILE A 314 11.65 10.71 12.67
N TYR A 315 11.69 12.01 12.38
CA TYR A 315 12.55 12.61 11.36
C TYR A 315 14.05 12.31 11.53
N PRO A 316 14.68 12.41 12.71
CA PRO A 316 16.12 12.20 12.86
C PRO A 316 16.57 10.83 12.35
N LEU A 317 15.87 9.75 12.71
CA LEU A 317 16.21 8.42 12.22
C LEU A 317 15.98 8.29 10.72
N LEU A 318 14.83 8.77 10.22
CA LEU A 318 14.52 8.69 8.80
C LEU A 318 15.52 9.48 7.96
N LYS A 319 16.01 10.63 8.45
CA LYS A 319 17.10 11.39 7.83
C LYS A 319 18.39 10.59 7.78
N GLU A 320 18.79 9.95 8.89
CA GLU A 320 19.97 9.06 8.92
C GLU A 320 19.85 7.93 7.90
N VAL A 321 18.69 7.27 7.81
CA VAL A 321 18.44 6.20 6.84
C VAL A 321 18.48 6.72 5.40
N ALA A 322 17.88 7.88 5.13
CA ALA A 322 17.91 8.49 3.80
C ALA A 322 19.35 8.85 3.35
N LEU A 323 20.18 9.28 4.30
CA LEU A 323 21.56 9.71 4.09
C LEU A 323 22.61 8.64 4.41
N ALA A 324 22.19 7.39 4.64
CA ALA A 324 23.08 6.30 5.00
C ALA A 324 24.17 6.05 3.93
N PRO A 325 25.34 5.48 4.32
CA PRO A 325 26.35 5.02 3.37
C PRO A 325 25.75 4.13 2.26
N ASP A 326 26.45 4.00 1.13
CA ASP A 326 25.96 3.32 -0.09
C ASP A 326 24.91 4.10 -0.88
N THR A 327 24.90 5.44 -0.78
CA THR A 327 24.09 6.26 -1.68
C THR A 327 24.69 6.29 -3.07
N SER A 328 23.89 5.90 -4.07
CA SER A 328 24.28 6.08 -5.47
C SER A 328 24.55 7.56 -5.75
N ALA A 329 25.57 7.84 -6.56
CA ALA A 329 25.90 9.22 -6.90
C ALA A 329 24.70 9.96 -7.53
N ASP A 330 23.83 9.25 -8.26
CA ASP A 330 22.60 9.82 -8.82
C ASP A 330 21.60 10.23 -7.72
N ALA A 331 21.36 9.36 -6.74
CA ALA A 331 20.49 9.69 -5.62
C ALA A 331 21.02 10.87 -4.80
N LEU A 332 22.34 10.94 -4.53
CA LEU A 332 22.95 12.10 -3.87
C LEU A 332 22.76 13.38 -4.68
N LYS A 333 22.92 13.34 -6.01
CA LYS A 333 22.67 14.49 -6.87
C LYS A 333 21.22 14.95 -6.82
N GLN A 334 20.26 14.02 -6.82
CA GLN A 334 18.83 14.36 -6.65
C GLN A 334 18.56 14.99 -5.28
N ILE A 335 19.17 14.44 -4.21
CA ILE A 335 19.04 14.99 -2.85
C ILE A 335 19.60 16.40 -2.77
N LEU A 336 20.81 16.63 -3.30
CA LEU A 336 21.42 17.95 -3.38
C LEU A 336 20.52 18.93 -4.14
N THR A 337 19.97 18.49 -5.28
CA THR A 337 19.12 19.33 -6.13
C THR A 337 17.88 19.82 -5.39
N PHE A 338 17.13 18.93 -4.74
CA PHE A 338 15.95 19.39 -4.00
C PHE A 338 16.36 20.21 -2.76
N SER A 339 17.48 19.88 -2.11
CA SER A 339 17.94 20.58 -0.91
C SER A 339 18.30 22.04 -1.21
N LEU A 340 19.00 22.31 -2.32
CA LEU A 340 19.29 23.69 -2.77
C LEU A 340 18.01 24.44 -3.12
N ARG A 341 17.05 23.78 -3.77
CA ARG A 341 15.73 24.36 -4.05
C ARG A 341 15.00 24.74 -2.76
N LEU A 342 14.89 23.83 -1.79
CA LEU A 342 14.23 24.07 -0.51
C LEU A 342 14.94 25.15 0.33
N ALA A 343 16.27 25.18 0.29
CA ALA A 343 17.07 26.18 0.98
C ALA A 343 16.87 27.61 0.43
N GLY A 344 16.48 27.73 -0.85
CA GLY A 344 16.13 29.00 -1.48
C GLY A 344 14.64 29.36 -1.39
N GLU A 345 13.79 28.55 -0.75
CA GLU A 345 12.37 28.88 -0.59
C GLU A 345 12.17 29.99 0.45
N GLU A 346 11.55 31.10 0.03
CA GLU A 346 11.21 32.20 0.92
C GLU A 346 10.07 31.84 1.89
N GLY A 347 10.12 32.38 3.11
CA GLY A 347 9.02 32.30 4.08
C GLY A 347 9.06 31.12 5.04
N ASN A 348 10.09 30.27 5.00
CA ASN A 348 10.27 29.18 5.97
C ASN A 348 11.75 28.98 6.38
N PRO A 349 12.25 29.72 7.40
CA PRO A 349 13.66 29.69 7.78
C PRO A 349 14.09 28.35 8.37
N ALA A 350 13.20 27.62 9.05
CA ALA A 350 13.52 26.31 9.62
C ALA A 350 13.76 25.27 8.53
N LEU A 351 12.88 25.23 7.52
CA LEU A 351 13.04 24.40 6.32
C LEU A 351 14.34 24.74 5.58
N ALA A 352 14.63 26.03 5.39
CA ALA A 352 15.81 26.46 4.67
C ALA A 352 17.11 26.09 5.40
N SER A 353 17.14 26.23 6.72
CA SER A 353 18.26 25.81 7.57
C SER A 353 18.50 24.30 7.47
N GLU A 354 17.46 23.48 7.60
CA GLU A 354 17.57 22.03 7.50
C GLU A 354 18.02 21.60 6.09
N ALA A 355 17.44 22.19 5.04
CA ALA A 355 17.81 21.90 3.67
C ALA A 355 19.28 22.25 3.38
N THR A 356 19.79 23.35 3.95
CA THR A 356 21.21 23.72 3.87
C THR A 356 22.09 22.68 4.56
N ALA A 357 21.69 22.17 5.73
CA ALA A 357 22.41 21.13 6.45
C ALA A 357 22.43 19.78 5.67
N ILE A 358 21.34 19.43 4.99
CA ILE A 358 21.29 18.25 4.12
C ILE A 358 22.24 18.43 2.92
N ALA A 359 22.21 19.59 2.26
CA ALA A 359 23.10 19.89 1.14
C ALA A 359 24.58 19.79 1.54
N PHE A 360 24.93 20.32 2.72
CA PHE A 360 26.28 20.19 3.30
C PHE A 360 26.65 18.73 3.54
N SER A 361 25.76 17.93 4.13
CA SER A 361 26.01 16.50 4.36
C SER A 361 26.25 15.76 3.04
N VAL A 362 25.47 16.04 1.99
CA VAL A 362 25.66 15.39 0.69
C VAL A 362 27.00 15.75 0.03
N LEU A 363 27.41 17.02 0.09
CA LEU A 363 28.70 17.47 -0.47
C LEU A 363 29.89 16.82 0.24
N THR A 364 29.80 16.66 1.57
CA THR A 364 30.85 16.01 2.37
C THR A 364 30.89 14.50 2.15
N GLN A 365 29.77 13.87 1.77
CA GLN A 365 29.71 12.43 1.47
C GLN A 365 30.29 12.07 0.10
N ASN A 366 30.12 12.91 -0.93
CA ASN A 366 30.58 12.59 -2.28
C ASN A 366 31.09 13.82 -3.04
N VAL A 367 32.37 13.77 -3.44
CA VAL A 367 33.04 14.85 -4.15
C VAL A 367 32.42 15.13 -5.53
N ASP A 368 31.79 14.15 -6.18
CA ASP A 368 31.10 14.37 -7.45
C ASP A 368 29.86 15.26 -7.32
N CYS A 369 29.33 15.44 -6.11
CA CYS A 369 28.24 16.39 -5.85
C CYS A 369 28.68 17.85 -6.02
N PHE A 370 29.97 18.17 -5.91
CA PHE A 370 30.48 19.51 -6.24
C PHE A 370 30.29 19.84 -7.71
N LYS A 371 30.42 18.86 -8.63
CA LYS A 371 30.15 19.06 -10.06
C LYS A 371 28.69 19.39 -10.30
N GLN A 372 27.78 18.72 -9.58
CA GLN A 372 26.35 19.02 -9.67
C GLN A 372 26.05 20.41 -9.10
N TRP A 373 26.71 20.80 -8.01
CA TRP A 373 26.55 22.14 -7.45
C TRP A 373 27.04 23.24 -8.40
N ASP A 374 28.15 23.03 -9.11
CA ASP A 374 28.65 23.97 -10.14
C ASP A 374 27.64 24.20 -11.28
N VAL A 375 26.78 23.23 -11.56
CA VAL A 375 25.67 23.40 -12.50
C VAL A 375 24.50 24.19 -11.88
N LEU A 376 24.17 23.92 -10.61
CA LEU A 376 22.95 24.42 -9.96
C LEU A 376 23.10 25.79 -9.25
N TYR A 377 24.32 26.21 -8.89
CA TYR A 377 24.49 27.34 -7.97
C TYR A 377 23.91 28.66 -8.52
N LYS A 378 23.90 28.84 -9.85
CA LYS A 378 23.36 30.04 -10.49
C LYS A 378 21.84 30.15 -10.33
N GLU A 379 21.15 29.02 -10.26
CA GLU A 379 19.70 28.95 -10.07
C GLU A 379 19.32 29.12 -8.59
N HIS A 380 20.25 28.86 -7.68
CA HIS A 380 20.06 28.88 -6.23
C HIS A 380 21.16 29.68 -5.53
N LEU A 381 21.34 30.96 -5.91
CA LEU A 381 22.44 31.80 -5.43
C LEU A 381 22.44 31.98 -3.90
N GLU A 382 21.29 32.34 -3.33
CA GLU A 382 21.17 32.57 -1.89
C GLU A 382 21.43 31.31 -1.07
N ALA A 383 20.83 30.19 -1.49
CA ALA A 383 21.07 28.87 -0.90
C ALA A 383 22.56 28.46 -1.01
N SER A 384 23.19 28.74 -2.14
CA SER A 384 24.62 28.44 -2.35
C SER A 384 25.51 29.30 -1.47
N VAL A 385 25.18 30.57 -1.25
CA VAL A 385 25.90 31.44 -0.30
C VAL A 385 25.74 30.94 1.13
N ALA A 386 24.53 30.51 1.53
CA ALA A 386 24.30 29.93 2.85
C ALA A 386 25.09 28.62 3.06
N LEU A 387 25.13 27.78 2.03
CA LEU A 387 25.92 26.55 2.01
C LEU A 387 27.41 26.82 2.11
N LEU A 388 27.93 27.80 1.35
CA LEU A 388 29.34 28.23 1.43
C LEU A 388 29.75 28.75 2.81
N LYS A 389 28.83 29.39 3.54
CA LYS A 389 29.09 29.83 4.92
C LYS A 389 29.13 28.67 5.93
N SER A 390 28.58 27.52 5.55
CA SER A 390 28.49 26.32 6.38
C SER A 390 29.64 25.33 6.09
N LEU A 391 30.29 25.46 4.94
CA LEU A 391 31.56 24.80 4.58
C LEU A 391 32.74 25.50 5.25
#